data_AF-A0A3D2M5N2-F1
#
_entry.id   AF-A0A3D2M5N2-F1
#
_cell.length_a   1.000
_cell.length_b   1.000
_cell.length_c   1.000
_cell.angle_alpha   90.00
_cell.angle_beta   90.00
_cell.angle_gamma   90.00
#
_symmetry.space_group_name_H-M   'P 1'
#
loop_
_entity.id
_entity.type
_entity.pdbx_description
1 polymer ?
#
loop_
_entity_poly.entity_id
_entity_poly.type
_entity_poly.pdbx_seq_one_letter_code
_entity_poly.pdbx_strand_id
1 'polypeptide(L)'
;EAGLEEYDPRDRPFIWSLTGGEQRHASGLVDAYVADDTDALRAELRRLFAQGKPAQPRSRRHAWFLQRLADADTRAQLDAAAVRALYQGDAQ
;
A
#
# COMPACT_ATOMS: atom_id res chain seq x y z
N GLU A 1 -2.60 5.29 22.64
CA GLU A 1 -3.78 4.43 22.44
C GLU A 1 -4.73 5.23 21.54
N ALA A 2 -5.07 4.73 20.36
CA ALA A 2 -6.07 5.39 19.50
C ALA A 2 -7.45 5.27 20.15
N GLY A 3 -8.28 6.31 20.05
CA GLY A 3 -9.66 6.22 20.55
C GLY A 3 -10.51 5.25 19.73
N LEU A 4 -11.62 4.74 20.29
CA LEU A 4 -12.55 3.89 19.53
C LEU A 4 -13.13 4.59 18.29
N GLU A 5 -13.24 5.92 18.33
CA GLU A 5 -13.67 6.75 17.21
C GLU A 5 -12.59 6.89 16.12
N GLU A 6 -11.31 6.70 16.48
CA GLU A 6 -10.17 6.79 15.57
C GLU A 6 -9.86 5.43 14.92
N TYR A 7 -10.00 4.34 15.70
CA TYR A 7 -9.75 2.98 15.26
C TYR A 7 -10.50 1.97 16.13
N ASP A 8 -11.54 1.31 15.57
CA ASP A 8 -12.23 0.21 16.26
C ASP A 8 -11.52 -1.13 15.94
N PRO A 9 -10.84 -1.77 16.92
CA PRO A 9 -10.16 -3.04 16.69
C PRO A 9 -11.12 -4.20 16.39
N ARG A 10 -12.44 -4.02 16.58
CA ARG A 10 -13.48 -5.01 16.28
C ARG A 10 -13.99 -4.89 14.85
N ASP A 11 -13.78 -3.75 14.19
CA ASP A 11 -14.20 -3.52 12.81
C ASP A 11 -13.17 -4.14 11.84
N ARG A 12 -13.23 -5.46 11.70
CA ARG A 12 -12.33 -6.22 10.82
C ARG A 12 -12.39 -5.71 9.37
N PRO A 13 -13.57 -5.45 8.76
CA PRO A 13 -13.64 -4.84 7.43
C PRO A 13 -12.86 -3.52 7.32
N PHE A 14 -13.01 -2.61 8.28
CA PHE A 14 -12.28 -1.34 8.30
C PHE A 14 -10.76 -1.56 8.37
N ILE A 15 -10.30 -2.42 9.29
CA ILE A 15 -8.87 -2.74 9.45
C ILE A 15 -8.28 -3.27 8.13
N TRP A 16 -8.96 -4.22 7.48
CA TRP A 16 -8.52 -4.79 6.21
C TRP A 16 -8.61 -3.79 5.05
N SER A 17 -9.57 -2.86 5.07
CA SER A 17 -9.64 -1.79 4.07
C SER A 17 -8.44 -0.85 4.10
N LEU A 18 -7.83 -0.64 5.27
CA LEU A 18 -6.66 0.22 5.46
C LEU A 18 -5.33 -0.51 5.32
N THR A 19 -5.25 -1.74 5.84
CA THR A 19 -3.95 -2.44 6.01
C THR A 19 -3.82 -3.72 5.20
N GLY A 20 -4.90 -4.16 4.56
CA GLY A 20 -4.96 -5.40 3.79
C GLY A 20 -4.08 -5.42 2.55
N GLY A 21 -3.76 -6.64 2.09
CA GLY A 21 -2.90 -6.85 0.92
C GLY A 21 -3.40 -6.13 -0.33
N GLU A 22 -4.72 -6.17 -0.58
CA GLU A 22 -5.34 -5.47 -1.70
C GLU A 22 -5.12 -3.95 -1.62
N GLN A 23 -5.37 -3.34 -0.45
CA GLN A 23 -5.15 -1.92 -0.24
C GLN A 23 -3.69 -1.54 -0.47
N ARG A 24 -2.75 -2.31 0.10
CA ARG A 24 -1.33 -2.02 -0.05
C ARG A 24 -0.87 -2.14 -1.50
N HIS A 25 -1.40 -3.09 -2.24
CA HIS A 25 -1.08 -3.26 -3.65
C HIS A 25 -1.67 -2.13 -4.50
N ALA A 26 -2.95 -1.81 -4.31
CA ALA A 26 -3.62 -0.70 -4.98
C ALA A 26 -2.99 0.67 -4.68
N SER A 27 -2.25 0.78 -3.58
CA SER A 27 -1.52 1.99 -3.17
C SER A 27 -0.02 1.94 -3.49
N GLY A 28 0.45 0.92 -4.22
CA GLY A 28 1.86 0.77 -4.62
C GLY A 28 2.84 0.52 -3.45
N LEU A 29 2.35 0.10 -2.29
CA LEU A 29 3.15 -0.15 -1.09
C LEU A 29 3.70 -1.58 -0.99
N VAL A 30 3.21 -2.48 -1.85
CA VAL A 30 3.75 -3.83 -2.09
C VAL A 30 3.87 -4.06 -3.60
N ASP A 31 4.77 -4.96 -3.98
CA ASP A 31 5.12 -5.19 -5.40
C ASP A 31 4.15 -6.13 -6.13
N ALA A 32 3.44 -6.97 -5.39
CA ALA A 32 2.50 -7.95 -5.94
C ALA A 32 1.39 -8.28 -4.94
N TYR A 33 0.22 -8.66 -5.46
CA TYR A 33 -0.90 -9.23 -4.72
C TYR A 33 -1.31 -10.52 -5.40
N VAL A 34 -1.16 -11.64 -4.68
CA VAL A 34 -1.27 -12.99 -5.22
C VAL A 34 -2.40 -13.73 -4.54
N ALA A 35 -3.08 -14.60 -5.27
CA ALA A 35 -4.06 -15.51 -4.70
C ALA A 35 -3.40 -16.43 -3.65
N ASP A 36 -4.21 -16.95 -2.73
CA ASP A 36 -3.77 -17.96 -1.75
C ASP A 36 -3.61 -19.33 -2.44
N ASP A 37 -2.60 -19.42 -3.30
CA ASP A 37 -2.30 -20.56 -4.14
C ASP A 37 -0.78 -20.74 -4.25
N THR A 38 -0.31 -21.96 -3.99
CA THR A 38 1.13 -22.24 -3.90
C THR A 38 1.86 -22.11 -5.23
N ASP A 39 1.18 -22.40 -6.35
CA ASP A 39 1.79 -22.32 -7.67
C ASP A 39 1.85 -20.86 -8.15
N ALA A 40 0.81 -20.08 -7.89
CA ALA A 40 0.79 -18.64 -8.11
C ALA A 40 1.90 -17.93 -7.31
N LEU A 41 2.05 -18.26 -6.02
CA LEU A 41 3.11 -17.72 -5.18
C LEU A 41 4.51 -18.10 -5.70
N ARG A 42 4.72 -19.35 -6.10
CA ARG A 42 6.00 -19.82 -6.66
C ARG A 42 6.34 -19.08 -7.95
N ALA A 43 5.38 -18.94 -8.85
CA ALA A 43 5.56 -18.26 -10.13
C ALA A 43 5.94 -16.79 -9.90
N GLU A 44 5.23 -16.10 -9.01
CA GLU A 44 5.48 -14.69 -8.72
C GLU A 44 6.85 -14.45 -8.08
N LEU A 45 7.26 -15.32 -7.15
CA LEU A 45 8.61 -15.25 -6.58
C LEU A 45 9.69 -15.39 -7.66
N ARG A 46 9.56 -16.35 -8.58
CA ARG A 46 10.52 -16.52 -9.67
C ARG A 46 10.55 -15.30 -10.59
N ARG A 47 9.38 -14.73 -10.90
CA ARG A 47 9.26 -13.50 -11.69
C ARG A 47 9.98 -12.33 -11.01
N LEU A 48 9.81 -12.13 -9.71
CA LEU A 48 10.45 -11.06 -8.95
C LEU A 48 11.98 -11.23 -8.89
N PHE A 49 12.48 -12.45 -8.66
CA PHE A 49 13.92 -12.70 -8.68
C PHE A 49 14.55 -12.45 -10.06
N ALA A 50 13.86 -12.80 -11.14
CA ALA A 50 14.35 -12.59 -12.50
C ALA A 50 14.49 -11.11 -12.87
N GLN A 51 13.74 -10.20 -12.22
CA GLN A 51 13.85 -8.76 -12.42
C GLN A 51 15.12 -8.15 -11.79
N GLY A 52 15.77 -8.87 -10.87
CA GLY A 52 16.92 -8.36 -10.14
C GLY A 52 16.56 -7.23 -9.19
N LYS A 53 17.55 -6.39 -8.87
CA LYS A 53 17.37 -5.28 -7.91
C LYS A 53 16.63 -4.12 -8.58
N PRO A 54 15.60 -3.53 -7.94
CA PRO A 54 14.96 -2.34 -8.48
C PRO A 54 15.95 -1.18 -8.53
N ALA A 55 15.89 -0.40 -9.62
CA ALA A 55 16.71 0.81 -9.80
C ALA A 55 16.47 1.82 -8.66
N GLN A 56 15.21 1.99 -8.25
CA GLN A 56 14.83 2.85 -7.14
C GLN A 56 13.86 2.12 -6.19
N PRO A 57 14.34 1.49 -5.10
CA PRO A 57 13.44 0.88 -4.12
C PRO A 57 12.60 1.95 -3.41
N ARG A 58 11.42 1.58 -2.91
CA ARG A 58 10.51 2.48 -2.17
C ARG A 58 11.21 3.26 -1.05
N SER A 59 12.15 2.64 -0.35
CA SER A 59 12.95 3.29 0.72
C SER A 59 13.80 4.48 0.24
N ARG A 60 14.07 4.59 -1.06
CA ARG A 60 14.80 5.71 -1.67
C ARG A 60 13.87 6.80 -2.23
N ARG A 61 12.56 6.57 -2.26
CA ARG A 61 11.53 7.49 -2.79
C ARG A 61 10.98 8.49 -1.77
N HIS A 62 11.76 8.82 -0.74
CA HIS A 62 11.33 9.71 0.34
C HIS A 62 10.74 11.05 -0.14
N ALA A 63 11.36 11.73 -1.11
CA ALA A 63 10.88 12.99 -1.65
C ALA A 63 9.48 12.86 -2.29
N TRP A 64 9.24 11.75 -3.00
CA TRP A 64 7.94 11.47 -3.60
C TRP A 64 6.85 11.25 -2.55
N PHE A 65 7.15 10.48 -1.50
CA PHE A 65 6.19 10.27 -0.40
C PHE A 65 5.91 11.57 0.38
N LEU A 66 6.94 12.37 0.64
CA LEU A 66 6.79 13.66 1.32
C LEU A 66 5.89 14.62 0.53
N GLN A 67 6.05 14.68 -0.79
CA GLN A 67 5.18 15.51 -1.64
C GLN A 67 3.72 15.08 -1.51
N ARG A 68 3.42 13.78 -1.61
CA ARG A 68 2.04 13.29 -1.48
C ARG A 68 1.47 13.52 -0.08
N LEU A 69 2.27 13.35 0.96
CA LEU A 69 1.82 13.67 2.32
C LEU A 69 1.54 15.16 2.51
N ALA A 70 2.28 16.04 1.82
CA ALA A 70 2.02 17.48 1.84
C ALA A 70 0.72 17.87 1.11
N ASP A 71 0.36 17.12 0.07
CA ASP A 71 -0.86 17.32 -0.73
C ASP A 71 -2.11 16.71 -0.06
N ALA A 72 -1.93 15.88 0.96
CA ALA A 72 -3.03 15.23 1.67
C ALA A 72 -3.79 16.22 2.57
N ASP A 73 -5.11 16.31 2.41
CA ASP A 73 -5.95 17.05 3.34
C ASP A 73 -6.14 16.25 4.64
N THR A 74 -5.39 16.63 5.68
CA THR A 74 -5.41 15.97 7.00
C THR A 74 -6.47 16.51 7.94
N ARG A 75 -7.33 17.44 7.51
CA ARG A 75 -8.46 17.96 8.31
C ARG A 75 -9.58 16.93 8.48
N ALA A 76 -9.59 15.90 7.63
CA ALA A 76 -10.49 14.76 7.70
C ALA A 76 -9.68 13.45 7.70
N GLN A 77 -10.27 12.40 8.27
CA GLN A 77 -9.69 11.07 8.18
C GLN A 77 -9.75 10.57 6.73
N LEU A 78 -8.60 10.17 6.20
CA LEU A 78 -8.52 9.59 4.85
C LEU A 78 -9.05 8.16 4.88
N ASP A 79 -9.95 7.85 3.97
CA ASP A 79 -10.39 6.49 3.73
C ASP A 79 -9.45 5.72 2.77
N ALA A 80 -9.75 4.44 2.57
CA ALA A 80 -8.97 3.56 1.70
C ALA A 80 -8.88 4.08 0.25
N ALA A 81 -9.96 4.66 -0.28
CA ALA A 81 -10.01 5.15 -1.65
C ALA A 81 -9.16 6.43 -1.83
N ALA A 82 -9.24 7.35 -0.86
CA ALA A 82 -8.44 8.56 -0.82
C ALA A 82 -6.94 8.23 -0.77
N VAL A 83 -6.53 7.24 0.02
CA VAL A 83 -5.12 6.79 0.06
C VAL A 83 -4.67 6.17 -1.27
N ARG A 84 -5.53 5.38 -1.93
CA ARG A 84 -5.22 4.86 -3.27
C ARG A 84 -4.98 6.00 -4.25
N ALA A 85 -5.89 6.98 -4.30
CA ALA A 85 -5.77 8.14 -5.16
C ALA A 85 -4.51 8.96 -4.85
N LEU A 86 -4.20 9.16 -3.57
CA LEU A 86 -3.02 9.91 -3.12
C LEU A 86 -1.71 9.32 -3.62
N TYR A 87 -1.62 7.99 -3.70
CA TYR A 87 -0.43 7.27 -4.14
C TYR A 87 -0.48 6.80 -5.60
N GLN A 88 -1.51 7.16 -6.37
CA GLN A 88 -1.54 6.96 -7.83
C GLN A 88 -0.56 7.89 -8.57
N GLY A 89 -0.10 7.46 -9.74
CA GLY A 89 0.83 8.22 -10.60
C GLY A 89 2.29 7.85 -10.39
N ASP A 90 3.07 7.97 -11.47
CA ASP A 90 4.36 7.29 -11.58
C ASP A 90 5.35 7.70 -10.50
N ALA A 91 5.96 6.66 -9.97
CA ALA A 91 7.30 6.68 -9.42
C ALA A 91 8.00 5.48 -10.01
N GLN A 92 8.27 5.59 -11.31
CA GLN A 92 9.22 4.74 -12.01
C GLN A 92 10.63 5.32 -11.83
#